data_AF-A0A538U4W8-F1
#
_entry.id   AF-A0A538U4W8-F1
#
_cell.length_a   1.000
_cell.length_b   1.000
_cell.length_c   1.000
_cell.angle_alpha   90.00
_cell.angle_beta   90.00
_cell.angle_gamma   90.00
#
_symmetry.space_group_name_H-M   'P 1'
#
loop_
_entity.id
_entity.type
_entity.pdbx_description
1 polymer ?
#
loop_
_entity_poly.entity_id
_entity_poly.type
_entity_poly.pdbx_seq_one_letter_code
_entity_poly.pdbx_strand_id
1 'polypeptide(L)'
;MRSNVIRLAFGGDERRFQEFLDELRRALPANAAAVLRGSAVTGVRWNDGAPFDADGPGTSDLDLTLVGADVLDWYTEDGFYIAEVHSKPLSDKDPDIAPPLVPLRRKLSDMVSRPVNIQGTRDWMMFVREYLMGQPYLTLIGKVEDA
;
A
#
# COMPACT_ATOMS: atom_id res chain seq x y z
N MET A 1 10.46 8.13 -8.27
CA MET A 1 9.51 7.30 -7.51
C MET A 1 8.16 7.22 -8.20
N ARG A 2 7.39 8.31 -8.32
CA ARG A 2 6.08 8.30 -9.03
C ARG A 2 6.15 7.75 -10.46
N SER A 3 7.12 8.21 -11.25
CA SER A 3 7.36 7.70 -12.62
C SER A 3 7.63 6.19 -12.67
N ASN A 4 8.32 5.63 -11.66
CA ASN A 4 8.53 4.19 -11.56
C ASN A 4 7.20 3.48 -11.34
N VAL A 5 6.40 3.93 -10.36
CA VAL A 5 5.10 3.34 -10.06
C VAL A 5 4.20 3.34 -11.30
N ILE A 6 4.06 4.47 -11.99
CA ILE A 6 3.22 4.55 -13.19
C ILE A 6 3.73 3.61 -14.29
N ARG A 7 5.04 3.63 -14.57
CA ARG A 7 5.64 2.77 -15.59
C ARG A 7 5.51 1.28 -15.27
N LEU A 8 5.79 0.89 -14.02
CA LEU A 8 5.89 -0.50 -13.58
C LEU A 8 4.53 -1.10 -13.24
N ALA A 9 3.75 -0.41 -12.40
CA ALA A 9 2.47 -0.93 -11.89
C ALA A 9 1.29 -0.60 -12.80
N PHE A 10 1.34 0.52 -13.53
CA PHE A 10 0.23 1.02 -14.36
C PHE A 10 0.53 0.99 -15.86
N GLY A 11 1.65 0.37 -16.27
CA GLY A 11 2.03 0.22 -17.69
C GLY A 11 2.32 1.53 -18.40
N GLY A 12 2.66 2.59 -17.66
CA GLY A 12 2.89 3.93 -18.21
C GLY A 12 1.63 4.77 -18.40
N ASP A 13 0.44 4.24 -18.06
CA ASP A 13 -0.83 4.96 -18.22
C ASP A 13 -1.18 5.78 -16.96
N GLU A 14 -0.96 7.09 -17.02
CA GLU A 14 -1.29 8.03 -15.94
C GLU A 14 -2.80 8.02 -15.62
N ARG A 15 -3.67 7.76 -16.59
CA ARG A 15 -5.13 7.72 -16.35
C ARG A 15 -5.49 6.57 -15.44
N ARG A 16 -4.90 5.38 -15.65
CA ARG A 16 -5.09 4.22 -14.75
C ARG A 16 -4.58 4.51 -13.34
N PHE A 17 -3.46 5.23 -13.23
CA PHE A 17 -2.96 5.68 -11.93
C PHE A 17 -3.95 6.63 -11.25
N GLN A 18 -4.48 7.62 -11.98
CA GLN A 18 -5.45 8.55 -11.43
C GLN A 18 -6.76 7.86 -10.99
N GLU A 19 -7.29 6.92 -11.79
CA GLU A 19 -8.47 6.13 -11.41
C GLU A 19 -8.23 5.34 -10.12
N PHE A 20 -7.03 4.81 -9.92
CA PHE A 20 -6.62 4.14 -8.67
C PHE A 20 -6.62 5.11 -7.48
N LEU A 21 -6.08 6.31 -7.66
CA LEU A 21 -6.14 7.35 -6.61
C LEU A 21 -7.58 7.75 -6.28
N ASP A 22 -8.45 7.86 -7.28
CA ASP A 22 -9.86 8.21 -7.07
C ASP A 22 -10.64 7.12 -6.35
N GLU A 23 -10.25 5.85 -6.51
CA GLU A 23 -10.81 4.77 -5.72
C GLU A 23 -10.38 4.85 -4.25
N LEU A 24 -9.09 5.12 -4.00
CA LEU A 24 -8.61 5.32 -2.63
C LEU A 24 -9.31 6.49 -1.94
N ARG A 25 -9.47 7.63 -2.61
CA ARG A 25 -10.15 8.81 -2.04
C ARG A 25 -11.62 8.53 -1.68
N ARG A 26 -12.28 7.63 -2.41
CA ARG A 26 -13.67 7.24 -2.15
C ARG A 26 -13.80 6.27 -0.98
N ALA A 27 -12.81 5.40 -0.80
CA ALA A 27 -12.85 4.35 0.20
C ALA A 27 -12.30 4.78 1.57
N LEU A 28 -11.39 5.76 1.62
CA LEU A 28 -10.70 6.14 2.85
C LEU A 28 -11.37 7.33 3.57
N PRO A 29 -11.28 7.38 4.92
CA PRO A 29 -11.61 8.55 5.71
C PRO A 29 -10.86 9.80 5.24
N ALA A 30 -11.46 10.98 5.44
CA ALA A 30 -10.89 12.24 4.99
C ALA A 30 -9.56 12.61 5.68
N ASN A 31 -9.35 12.12 6.90
CA ASN A 31 -8.12 12.24 7.67
C ASN A 31 -7.09 11.15 7.33
N ALA A 32 -7.42 10.11 6.57
CA ALA A 32 -6.45 9.06 6.26
C ALA A 32 -5.53 9.47 5.09
N ALA A 33 -4.29 9.00 5.14
CA ALA A 33 -3.38 9.03 4.01
C ALA A 33 -3.14 7.63 3.45
N ALA A 34 -2.68 7.56 2.20
CA ALA A 34 -2.24 6.30 1.61
C ALA A 34 -0.90 6.48 0.93
N VAL A 35 -0.01 5.51 1.13
CA VAL A 35 1.33 5.50 0.55
C VAL A 35 1.60 4.17 -0.14
N LEU A 36 2.35 4.18 -1.23
CA LEU A 36 2.98 2.98 -1.79
C LEU A 36 4.39 2.83 -1.27
N ARG A 37 4.80 1.59 -1.06
CA ARG A 37 6.15 1.21 -0.64
C ARG A 37 6.69 0.09 -1.52
N GLY A 38 7.87 -0.39 -1.15
CA GLY A 38 8.41 -1.62 -1.71
C GLY A 38 8.84 -1.49 -3.16
N SER A 39 8.75 -2.61 -3.86
CA SER A 39 9.39 -2.83 -5.16
C SER A 39 8.84 -1.94 -6.27
N ALA A 40 7.58 -1.52 -6.20
CA ALA A 40 7.00 -0.59 -7.17
C ALA A 40 7.60 0.83 -7.08
N VAL A 41 8.08 1.22 -5.89
CA VAL A 41 8.71 2.52 -5.64
C VAL A 41 10.19 2.49 -6.02
N THR A 42 10.90 1.44 -5.58
CA THR A 42 12.35 1.29 -5.78
C THR A 42 12.70 0.74 -7.16
N GLY A 43 11.79 -0.01 -7.79
CA GLY A 43 12.01 -0.73 -9.04
C GLY A 43 12.67 -2.11 -8.87
N VAL A 44 12.98 -2.52 -7.63
CA VAL A 44 13.67 -3.78 -7.31
C VAL A 44 13.01 -4.49 -6.13
N ARG A 45 12.96 -5.82 -6.19
CA ARG A 45 12.46 -6.66 -5.11
C ARG A 45 13.36 -6.60 -3.90
N TRP A 46 12.77 -6.56 -2.72
CA TRP A 46 13.53 -6.44 -1.48
C TRP A 46 14.29 -7.74 -1.14
N ASN A 47 13.71 -8.91 -1.45
CA ASN A 47 14.22 -10.20 -0.98
C ASN A 47 15.49 -10.65 -1.72
N ASP A 48 15.60 -10.34 -3.01
CA ASP A 48 16.70 -10.82 -3.87
C ASP A 48 17.29 -9.76 -4.81
N GLY A 49 16.81 -8.52 -4.74
CA GLY A 49 17.31 -7.41 -5.58
C GLY A 49 16.95 -7.51 -7.05
N ALA A 50 16.15 -8.49 -7.47
CA ALA A 50 15.75 -8.63 -8.87
C ALA A 50 14.85 -7.45 -9.30
N PRO A 51 14.81 -7.10 -10.59
CA PRO A 51 13.88 -6.08 -11.09
C PRO A 51 12.43 -6.39 -10.73
N PHE A 52 11.62 -5.34 -10.61
CA PHE A 52 10.17 -5.47 -10.53
C PHE A 52 9.65 -6.26 -11.74
N ASP A 53 8.79 -7.26 -11.48
CA ASP A 53 8.26 -8.20 -12.47
C ASP A 53 9.33 -9.04 -13.21
N ALA A 54 10.47 -9.34 -12.56
CA ALA A 54 11.53 -10.18 -13.15
C ALA A 54 11.06 -11.57 -13.62
N ASP A 55 10.02 -12.13 -12.98
CA ASP A 55 9.43 -13.42 -13.33
C ASP A 55 8.26 -13.29 -14.33
N GLY A 56 8.01 -12.09 -14.84
CA GLY A 56 6.95 -11.78 -15.80
C GLY A 56 5.98 -10.69 -15.30
N PRO A 57 5.19 -10.09 -16.21
CA PRO A 57 4.26 -9.02 -15.85
C PRO A 57 3.25 -9.45 -14.78
N GLY A 58 3.08 -8.63 -13.74
CA GLY A 58 2.11 -8.87 -12.66
C GLY A 58 2.58 -9.85 -11.58
N THR A 59 3.84 -10.28 -11.59
CA THR A 59 4.40 -11.19 -10.57
C THR A 59 4.81 -10.48 -9.29
N SER A 60 5.10 -9.18 -9.36
CA SER A 60 5.34 -8.32 -8.18
C SER A 60 4.04 -7.68 -7.71
N ASP A 61 3.85 -7.68 -6.40
CA ASP A 61 2.74 -7.07 -5.69
C ASP A 61 2.95 -5.56 -5.46
N LEU A 62 1.89 -4.89 -5.01
CA LEU A 62 1.94 -3.51 -4.53
C LEU A 62 1.73 -3.47 -3.02
N ASP A 63 2.72 -2.91 -2.32
CA ASP A 63 2.63 -2.66 -0.88
C ASP A 63 1.94 -1.32 -0.62
N LEU A 64 0.62 -1.35 -0.45
CA LEU A 64 -0.18 -0.20 -0.05
C LEU A 64 -0.21 -0.09 1.47
N THR A 65 0.04 1.10 1.99
CA THR A 65 -0.07 1.39 3.42
C THR A 65 -1.01 2.55 3.66
N LEU A 66 -2.08 2.27 4.41
CA LEU A 66 -3.03 3.23 4.92
C LEU A 66 -2.48 3.79 6.22
N VAL A 67 -2.48 5.10 6.33
CA VAL A 67 -1.94 5.82 7.48
C VAL A 67 -3.08 6.57 8.15
N GLY A 68 -3.18 6.40 9.47
CA GLY A 68 -4.11 7.11 10.33
C GLY A 68 -4.72 6.22 11.40
N ALA A 69 -5.33 6.82 12.42
CA ALA A 69 -5.96 6.08 13.51
C ALA A 69 -7.18 5.27 13.04
N ASP A 70 -8.10 5.92 12.33
CA ASP A 70 -9.41 5.37 11.97
C ASP A 70 -9.32 4.16 11.01
N VAL A 71 -8.24 4.07 10.22
CA VAL A 71 -8.02 2.92 9.32
C VAL A 71 -7.60 1.67 10.09
N LEU A 72 -7.07 1.81 11.32
CA LEU A 72 -6.68 0.67 12.16
C LEU A 72 -7.89 -0.03 12.76
N ASP A 73 -9.01 0.68 12.95
CA ASP A 73 -10.27 0.12 13.44
C ASP A 73 -10.89 -0.89 12.48
N TRP A 74 -10.39 -0.97 11.24
CA TRP A 74 -10.80 -1.96 10.26
C TRP A 74 -10.09 -3.31 10.39
N TYR A 75 -9.06 -3.40 11.22
CA TYR A 75 -8.30 -4.62 11.46
C TYR A 75 -8.81 -5.37 12.68
N THR A 76 -8.80 -6.70 12.61
CA THR A 76 -9.07 -7.57 13.76
C THR A 76 -7.90 -7.56 14.75
N GLU A 77 -8.14 -8.03 15.98
CA GLU A 77 -7.10 -8.09 17.02
C GLU A 77 -5.86 -8.89 16.58
N ASP A 78 -6.07 -10.01 15.87
CA ASP A 78 -4.98 -10.84 15.32
C ASP A 78 -4.30 -10.24 14.08
N GLY A 79 -4.83 -9.12 13.58
CA GLY A 79 -4.38 -8.41 12.40
C GLY A 79 -3.15 -7.54 12.60
N PHE A 80 -2.47 -7.61 13.76
CA PHE A 80 -1.38 -6.72 14.11
C PHE A 80 -0.03 -7.39 14.32
N TYR A 81 1.05 -6.70 13.93
CA TYR A 81 2.39 -6.95 14.46
C TYR A 81 2.61 -6.20 15.77
N ILE A 82 2.08 -4.98 15.85
CA ILE A 82 2.04 -4.14 17.05
C ILE A 82 0.59 -3.66 17.18
N ALA A 83 -0.12 -4.16 18.20
CA ALA A 83 -1.54 -3.84 18.42
C ALA A 83 -1.79 -2.33 18.37
N GLU A 84 -2.84 -1.93 17.64
CA GLU A 84 -3.28 -0.52 17.47
C GLU A 84 -2.25 0.44 16.85
N VAL A 85 -1.11 -0.07 16.38
CA VAL A 85 -0.02 0.74 15.82
C VAL A 85 0.32 0.32 14.40
N HIS A 86 0.50 -0.98 14.17
CA HIS A 86 1.03 -1.49 12.91
C HIS A 86 0.46 -2.87 12.57
N SER A 87 -0.33 -2.91 11.51
CA SER A 87 -1.02 -4.13 11.10
C SER A 87 -0.09 -5.09 10.34
N LYS A 88 -0.51 -6.35 10.23
CA LYS A 88 -0.04 -7.27 9.18
C LYS A 88 -0.62 -6.81 7.82
N PRO A 89 0.03 -7.12 6.70
CA PRO A 89 -0.54 -6.84 5.39
C PRO A 89 -1.73 -7.75 5.10
N LEU A 90 -2.91 -7.16 4.85
CA LEU A 90 -4.05 -7.86 4.28
C LEU A 90 -3.64 -8.38 2.91
N SER A 91 -3.58 -9.70 2.78
CA SER A 91 -3.08 -10.43 1.62
C SER A 91 -3.78 -11.77 1.50
N ASP A 92 -3.43 -12.59 0.50
CA ASP A 92 -4.01 -13.94 0.37
C ASP A 92 -3.55 -14.89 1.49
N LYS A 93 -2.46 -14.56 2.20
CA LYS A 93 -1.98 -15.32 3.37
C LYS A 93 -2.77 -15.02 4.63
N ASP A 94 -3.27 -13.80 4.73
CA ASP A 94 -3.99 -13.28 5.89
C ASP A 94 -5.28 -12.57 5.40
N PRO A 95 -6.25 -13.28 4.80
CA PRO A 95 -7.38 -12.65 4.12
C PRO A 95 -8.45 -12.10 5.09
N ASP A 96 -8.49 -12.60 6.32
CA ASP A 96 -9.56 -12.34 7.29
C ASP A 96 -9.18 -11.28 8.34
N ILE A 97 -7.99 -10.69 8.24
CA ILE A 97 -7.48 -9.74 9.26
C ILE A 97 -8.07 -8.34 9.15
N ALA A 98 -8.73 -8.01 8.04
CA ALA A 98 -9.42 -6.73 7.86
C ALA A 98 -10.63 -6.87 6.91
N PRO A 99 -11.72 -7.51 7.36
CA PRO A 99 -12.89 -7.77 6.51
C PRO A 99 -13.45 -6.53 5.77
N PRO A 100 -13.52 -5.33 6.39
CA PRO A 100 -13.98 -4.11 5.69
C PRO A 100 -13.12 -3.72 4.48
N LEU A 101 -11.83 -4.07 4.48
CA LEU A 101 -10.88 -3.73 3.43
C LEU A 101 -10.83 -4.73 2.27
N VAL A 102 -11.43 -5.92 2.43
CA VAL A 102 -11.42 -6.98 1.40
C VAL A 102 -12.02 -6.51 0.06
N PRO A 103 -13.18 -5.82 0.01
CA PRO A 103 -13.73 -5.32 -1.26
C PRO A 103 -12.80 -4.32 -1.94
N LEU A 104 -12.18 -3.41 -1.17
CA LEU A 104 -11.21 -2.46 -1.68
C LEU A 104 -10.00 -3.18 -2.25
N ARG A 105 -9.40 -4.11 -1.50
CA ARG A 105 -8.24 -4.89 -1.95
C ARG A 105 -8.50 -5.58 -3.28
N ARG A 106 -9.64 -6.25 -3.42
CA ARG A 106 -10.03 -6.96 -4.66
C ARG A 106 -10.10 -5.98 -5.82
N LYS A 107 -10.85 -4.90 -5.65
CA LYS A 107 -11.01 -3.87 -6.69
C LYS A 107 -9.69 -3.26 -7.11
N LEU A 108 -8.83 -2.89 -6.15
CA LEU A 108 -7.51 -2.34 -6.45
C LEU A 108 -6.64 -3.37 -7.19
N SER A 109 -6.65 -4.63 -6.76
CA SER A 109 -5.89 -5.70 -7.42
C SER A 109 -6.37 -5.94 -8.85
N ASP A 110 -7.68 -5.91 -9.10
CA ASP A 110 -8.26 -6.03 -10.44
C ASP A 110 -7.81 -4.88 -11.34
N MET A 111 -7.79 -3.65 -10.83
CA MET A 111 -7.37 -2.45 -11.58
C MET A 111 -5.90 -2.51 -12.03
N VAL A 112 -5.01 -3.09 -11.22
CA VAL A 112 -3.57 -3.20 -11.53
C VAL A 112 -3.15 -4.57 -12.04
N SER A 113 -4.09 -5.52 -12.10
CA SER A 113 -3.88 -6.91 -12.53
C SER A 113 -2.73 -7.61 -11.81
N ARG A 114 -2.57 -7.33 -10.51
CA ARG A 114 -1.54 -7.88 -9.62
C ARG A 114 -2.01 -7.79 -8.16
N PRO A 115 -1.44 -8.55 -7.23
CA PRO A 115 -1.82 -8.46 -5.82
C PRO A 115 -1.54 -7.06 -5.25
N VAL A 116 -2.52 -6.51 -4.53
CA VAL A 116 -2.32 -5.34 -3.67
C VAL A 116 -2.40 -5.81 -2.23
N ASN A 117 -1.32 -5.61 -1.48
CA ASN A 117 -1.27 -5.90 -0.05
C ASN A 117 -1.56 -4.60 0.72
N ILE A 118 -2.51 -4.64 1.64
CA ILE A 118 -2.94 -3.43 2.38
C ILE A 118 -2.52 -3.54 3.84
N GLN A 119 -1.64 -2.64 4.29
CA GLN A 119 -1.24 -2.50 5.69
C GLN A 119 -1.83 -1.21 6.29
N GLY A 120 -2.20 -1.23 7.56
CA GLY A 120 -2.58 -0.07 8.34
C GLY A 120 -1.46 0.32 9.30
N THR A 121 -1.24 1.62 9.51
CA THR A 121 -0.24 2.10 10.45
C THR A 121 -0.58 3.49 11.03
N ARG A 122 -0.05 3.78 12.22
CA ARG A 122 0.02 5.16 12.72
C ARG A 122 1.02 5.99 11.90
N ASP A 123 0.76 7.29 11.82
CA ASP A 123 1.59 8.33 11.22
C ASP A 123 3.05 8.33 11.71
N TRP A 124 3.26 8.37 13.03
CA TRP A 124 4.61 8.44 13.61
C TRP A 124 5.46 7.20 13.29
N MET A 125 4.83 6.05 13.01
CA MET A 125 5.53 4.85 12.57
C MET A 125 6.09 5.00 11.14
N MET A 126 5.46 5.83 10.30
CA MET A 126 6.00 6.17 8.98
C MET A 126 7.26 7.03 9.10
N PHE A 127 7.30 7.96 10.06
CA PHE A 127 8.51 8.74 10.35
C PHE A 127 9.69 7.84 10.76
N VAL A 128 9.45 6.88 11.66
CA VAL A 128 10.46 5.89 12.06
C VAL A 128 10.99 5.11 10.84
N ARG A 129 10.10 4.62 9.98
CA ARG A 129 10.49 3.82 8.82
C ARG A 129 11.28 4.59 7.77
N GLU A 130 10.90 5.83 7.49
CA GLU A 130 11.58 6.64 6.48
C GLU A 130 12.94 7.11 6.99
N TYR A 131 12.98 7.79 8.13
CA TYR A 131 14.18 8.48 8.60
C TYR A 131 15.16 7.54 9.29
N LEU A 132 14.70 6.52 10.01
CA LEU A 132 15.58 5.62 10.75
C LEU A 132 15.92 4.35 9.96
N MET A 133 15.05 3.89 9.07
CA MET A 133 15.25 2.63 8.33
C MET A 133 15.55 2.82 6.84
N GLY A 134 15.51 4.05 6.32
CA GLY A 134 15.81 4.35 4.92
C GLY A 134 14.85 3.68 3.93
N GLN A 135 13.60 3.45 4.33
CA GLN A 135 12.60 2.78 3.49
C GLN A 135 11.77 3.84 2.74
N PRO A 136 12.06 4.11 1.45
CA PRO A 136 11.35 5.13 0.71
C PRO A 136 9.89 4.72 0.48
N TYR A 137 9.01 5.72 0.49
CA TYR A 137 7.61 5.56 0.11
C TYR A 137 7.17 6.68 -0.83
N LEU A 138 6.06 6.45 -1.53
CA LEU A 138 5.39 7.44 -2.35
C LEU A 138 4.01 7.72 -1.77
N THR A 139 3.78 8.95 -1.30
CA THR A 139 2.44 9.39 -0.91
C THR A 139 1.53 9.44 -2.14
N LEU A 140 0.40 8.76 -2.05
CA LEU A 140 -0.63 8.68 -3.09
C LEU A 140 -1.72 9.72 -2.87
N ILE A 141 -2.28 9.75 -1.66
CA ILE A 141 -3.34 10.67 -1.24
C ILE A 141 -3.15 11.06 0.23
N GLY A 142 -3.76 12.18 0.61
CA GLY A 142 -3.65 12.75 1.95
C GLY A 142 -2.25 13.27 2.25
N LYS A 143 -2.01 13.53 3.53
CA LYS A 143 -0.70 13.91 4.07
C LYS A 143 -0.43 13.03 5.28
N VAL A 144 0.73 12.37 5.29
CA VAL A 144 1.11 11.43 6.36
C VAL A 144 1.17 12.12 7.73
N GLU A 145 1.58 13.39 7.77
CA GLU A 145 1.70 14.20 8.99
C GLU A 145 0.36 14.66 9.57
N ASP A 146 -0.70 14.68 8.75
CA ASP A 146 -2.03 15.15 9.15
C ASP A 146 -2.98 13.97 9.44
N ALA A 147 -2.48 12.73 9.42
CA ALA A 147 -3.27 11.48 9.38
C ALA A 147 -3.38 10.71 10.71
#